data_AF-Q4JHU1-F1
#
_entry.id   AF-Q4JHU1-F1
#
_cell.length_a   1.000
_cell.length_b   1.000
_cell.length_c   1.000
_cell.angle_alpha   90.00
_cell.angle_beta   90.00
_cell.angle_gamma   90.00
#
_symmetry.space_group_name_H-M   'P 1'
#
loop_
_entity.id
_entity.type
_entity.pdbx_description
1 polymer ?
#
loop_
_entity_poly.entity_id
_entity_poly.type
_entity_poly.pdbx_seq_one_letter_code
_entity_poly.pdbx_strand_id
1 'polypeptide(L)'
;DFFRMLSFFYTTIGFYFNTMMVVLTVYAFVWGRFYLALSGLEEYITKNTSTTNNAALGAVLNQQFVIQLGLFTALPMIIENSLEHGFLNAVWDFLKMQLQFASVFYTFSMGTKTHYYGRTILHGGAKYRATGRGFVVEHKKFAE
;
A
#
# COMPACT_ATOMS: atom_id res chain seq x y z
N ASP A 1 24.68 -8.38 4.82
CA ASP A 1 23.64 -9.04 4.01
C ASP A 1 22.22 -8.54 4.27
N PHE A 2 21.86 -8.19 5.51
CA PHE A 2 20.53 -7.68 5.86
C PHE A 2 19.98 -6.56 4.93
N PHE A 3 20.76 -5.52 4.65
CA PHE A 3 20.35 -4.43 3.74
C PHE A 3 20.13 -4.90 2.29
N ARG A 4 20.89 -5.89 1.83
CA ARG A 4 20.72 -6.48 0.49
C ARG A 4 19.47 -7.35 0.42
N MET A 5 19.17 -8.07 1.51
CA MET A 5 17.94 -8.83 1.67
C MET A 5 16.69 -7.93 1.72
N LEU A 6 16.81 -6.72 2.27
CA LEU A 6 15.74 -5.71 2.27
C LEU A 6 15.42 -5.23 0.84
N SER A 7 16.45 -5.00 0.01
CA SER A 7 16.26 -4.68 -1.41
C SER A 7 15.55 -5.83 -2.16
N PHE A 8 15.92 -7.09 -1.88
CA PHE A 8 15.22 -8.25 -2.44
C PHE A 8 13.74 -8.29 -2.01
N PHE A 9 13.44 -8.01 -0.74
CA PHE A 9 12.06 -7.96 -0.25
C PHE A 9 11.20 -6.93 -1.01
N TYR A 10 11.72 -5.71 -1.21
CA TYR A 10 11.01 -4.64 -1.92
C TYR A 10 10.90 -4.85 -3.43
N THR A 11 11.80 -5.63 -4.03
CA THR A 11 11.83 -5.86 -5.49
C THR A 11 11.15 -7.15 -5.93
N THR A 12 10.78 -8.04 -5.00
CA THR A 12 10.26 -9.38 -5.33
C THR A 12 8.94 -9.71 -4.60
N ILE A 13 8.76 -10.98 -4.22
CA ILE A 13 7.51 -11.57 -3.71
C ILE A 13 7.07 -10.89 -2.42
N GLY A 14 8.01 -10.48 -1.57
CA GLY A 14 7.76 -9.81 -0.30
C GLY A 14 6.91 -8.55 -0.46
N PHE A 15 7.24 -7.71 -1.44
CA PHE A 15 6.48 -6.51 -1.76
C PHE A 15 5.04 -6.80 -2.19
N TYR A 16 4.83 -7.77 -3.10
CA TYR A 16 3.48 -8.14 -3.55
C TYR A 16 2.64 -8.75 -2.43
N PHE A 17 3.26 -9.56 -1.57
CA PHE A 17 2.60 -10.12 -0.40
C PHE A 17 2.21 -9.04 0.62
N ASN A 18 3.12 -8.11 0.95
CA ASN A 18 2.84 -6.99 1.84
C ASN A 18 1.72 -6.10 1.27
N THR A 19 1.79 -5.79 -0.03
CA THR A 19 0.77 -5.04 -0.75
C THR A 19 -0.61 -5.71 -0.66
N MET A 20 -0.66 -7.04 -0.83
CA MET A 20 -1.88 -7.82 -0.67
C MET A 20 -2.43 -7.75 0.76
N MET A 21 -1.58 -7.90 1.78
CA MET A 21 -1.98 -7.80 3.18
C MET A 21 -2.57 -6.43 3.52
N VAL A 22 -1.94 -5.34 3.06
CA VAL A 22 -2.46 -3.98 3.25
C VAL A 22 -3.82 -3.82 2.58
N VAL A 23 -4.00 -4.26 1.33
CA VAL A 23 -5.29 -4.14 0.64
C VAL A 23 -6.38 -4.93 1.36
N LEU A 24 -6.07 -6.13 1.87
CA LEU A 24 -7.04 -6.95 2.62
C LEU A 24 -7.44 -6.32 3.94
N THR A 25 -6.51 -5.70 4.69
CA THR A 25 -6.84 -5.03 5.95
C THR A 25 -7.69 -3.79 5.72
N VAL A 26 -7.39 -2.99 4.69
CA VAL A 26 -8.25 -1.85 4.30
C VAL A 26 -9.65 -2.33 3.89
N TYR A 27 -9.74 -3.39 3.09
CA TYR A 27 -11.02 -3.95 2.66
C TYR A 27 -11.85 -4.43 3.85
N ALA A 28 -11.25 -5.23 4.75
CA ALA A 28 -11.91 -5.71 5.96
C ALA A 28 -12.36 -4.56 6.88
N PHE A 29 -11.54 -3.50 7.01
CA PHE A 29 -11.88 -2.33 7.81
C PHE A 29 -13.08 -1.57 7.25
N VAL A 30 -13.08 -1.27 5.95
CA VAL A 30 -14.18 -0.53 5.29
C VAL A 30 -15.48 -1.32 5.39
N TRP A 31 -15.46 -2.60 5.04
CA TRP A 31 -16.65 -3.46 5.14
C TRP A 31 -17.11 -3.63 6.59
N GLY A 32 -16.18 -3.81 7.53
CA GLY A 32 -16.48 -3.87 8.96
C GLY A 32 -17.20 -2.61 9.46
N ARG A 33 -16.67 -1.41 9.13
CA ARG A 33 -17.31 -0.14 9.49
C ARG A 33 -18.66 0.04 8.81
N PHE A 34 -18.79 -0.37 7.55
CA PHE A 34 -20.06 -0.31 6.83
C PHE A 34 -21.13 -1.19 7.49
N TYR A 35 -20.79 -2.43 7.88
CA TYR A 35 -21.71 -3.31 8.59
C TYR A 35 -22.07 -2.80 9.99
N LEU A 36 -21.11 -2.26 10.74
CA LEU A 36 -21.38 -1.66 12.04
C LEU A 36 -22.32 -0.46 11.96
N ALA A 37 -22.15 0.39 10.93
CA ALA A 37 -23.03 1.53 10.69
C ALA A 37 -24.46 1.10 10.31
N LEU A 38 -24.61 0.06 9.49
CA LEU A 38 -25.94 -0.44 9.09
C LEU A 38 -26.69 -1.19 10.20
N SER A 39 -25.96 -1.91 11.05
CA SER A 39 -26.57 -2.75 12.10
C SER A 39 -27.08 -1.96 13.31
N GLY A 40 -26.76 -0.66 13.43
CA GLY A 40 -27.09 0.14 14.63
C GLY A 40 -26.40 -0.36 15.91
N LEU A 41 -25.47 -1.30 15.77
CA LEU A 41 -24.76 -1.91 16.89
C LEU A 41 -23.90 -0.89 17.63
N GLU A 42 -23.35 0.10 16.91
CA GLU A 42 -22.60 1.22 17.49
C GLU A 42 -23.50 2.02 18.47
N GLU A 43 -24.75 2.28 18.10
CA GLU A 43 -25.71 3.03 18.94
C GLU A 43 -26.16 2.22 20.17
N TYR A 44 -26.39 0.91 20.01
CA TYR A 44 -26.71 0.02 21.13
C TYR A 44 -25.54 -0.11 22.13
N ILE A 45 -24.31 -0.26 21.64
CA ILE A 45 -23.11 -0.37 22.46
C ILE A 45 -22.81 0.95 23.18
N THR A 46 -22.94 2.09 22.51
CA THR A 46 -22.72 3.41 23.14
C THR A 46 -23.74 3.70 24.23
N LYS A 47 -24.97 3.21 24.10
CA LYS A 47 -26.05 3.43 25.08
C LYS A 47 -25.92 2.53 26.32
N ASN A 48 -25.40 1.31 26.17
CA ASN A 48 -25.26 0.32 27.25
C ASN A 48 -23.86 0.25 27.88
N THR A 49 -22.84 0.81 27.23
CA THR A 49 -21.45 0.71 27.70
C THR A 49 -20.81 2.10 27.71
N SER A 50 -20.61 2.65 28.91
CA SER A 50 -19.88 3.88 29.18
C SER A 50 -18.36 3.70 29.00
N THR A 51 -17.93 3.19 27.84
CA THR A 51 -16.51 2.83 27.62
C THR A 51 -15.98 3.43 26.33
N THR A 52 -15.10 4.40 26.56
CA THR A 52 -14.21 5.18 25.68
C THR A 52 -13.42 4.36 24.64
N ASN A 53 -13.50 3.03 24.65
CA ASN A 53 -12.68 2.12 23.85
C ASN A 53 -13.05 2.09 22.36
N ASN A 54 -14.33 2.17 21.97
CA ASN A 54 -14.68 2.19 20.54
C ASN A 54 -14.26 3.50 19.87
N ALA A 55 -14.42 4.63 20.56
CA ALA A 55 -13.96 5.93 20.08
C ALA A 55 -12.43 5.99 19.98
N ALA A 56 -11.72 5.44 20.98
CA ALA A 56 -10.27 5.35 20.97
C ALA A 56 -9.75 4.42 19.85
N LEU A 57 -10.38 3.25 19.66
CA LEU A 57 -10.02 2.32 18.57
C LEU A 57 -10.26 2.97 17.19
N GLY A 58 -11.39 3.65 17.01
CA GLY A 58 -11.69 4.39 15.77
C GLY A 58 -10.69 5.53 15.53
N ALA A 59 -10.31 6.27 16.57
CA ALA A 59 -9.31 7.33 16.48
C ALA A 59 -7.93 6.79 16.11
N VAL A 60 -7.49 5.70 16.74
CA VAL A 60 -6.19 5.06 16.45
C VAL A 60 -6.16 4.51 15.03
N LEU A 61 -7.23 3.85 14.57
CA LEU A 61 -7.30 3.32 13.21
C LEU A 61 -7.32 4.43 12.15
N ASN A 62 -8.04 5.51 12.39
CA ASN A 62 -8.05 6.67 11.50
C ASN A 62 -6.68 7.36 11.45
N GLN A 63 -6.00 7.52 12.59
CA GLN A 63 -4.65 8.07 12.65
C GLN A 63 -3.65 7.19 11.88
N GLN A 64 -3.71 5.87 12.06
CA GLN A 64 -2.86 4.93 11.34
C GLN A 64 -3.03 5.08 9.82
N PHE A 65 -4.27 5.18 9.34
CA PHE A 65 -4.54 5.31 7.92
C PHE A 65 -3.98 6.62 7.33
N VAL A 66 -4.21 7.75 8.01
CA VAL A 66 -3.78 9.07 7.53
C VAL A 66 -2.25 9.21 7.60
N ILE A 67 -1.64 8.84 8.72
CA ILE A 67 -0.21 9.05 8.96
C ILE A 67 0.63 8.00 8.22
N GLN A 68 0.27 6.72 8.32
CA GLN A 68 1.11 5.64 7.81
C GLN A 68 0.92 5.41 6.30
N LEU A 69 -0.32 5.42 5.80
CA LEU A 69 -0.58 5.19 4.36
C LEU A 69 -0.54 6.48 3.53
N GLY A 70 -0.81 7.64 4.13
CA GLY A 70 -0.77 8.93 3.44
C GLY A 70 0.58 9.62 3.56
N LEU A 71 0.91 10.09 4.76
CA LEU A 71 2.08 10.95 4.98
C LEU A 71 3.40 10.18 4.74
N PHE A 72 3.60 9.03 5.37
CA PHE A 72 4.86 8.29 5.27
C PHE A 72 5.12 7.62 3.93
N THR A 73 4.10 7.40 3.10
CA THR A 73 4.29 6.89 1.73
C THR A 73 4.66 7.99 0.76
N ALA A 74 4.13 9.21 0.95
CA ALA A 74 4.42 10.37 0.11
C ALA A 74 5.72 11.09 0.47
N LEU A 75 6.12 11.04 1.75
CA LEU A 75 7.31 11.73 2.25
C LEU A 75 8.61 11.33 1.52
N PRO A 76 8.93 10.04 1.29
CA PRO A 76 10.14 9.65 0.57
C PRO A 76 10.22 10.28 -0.82
N MET A 77 9.09 10.28 -1.56
CA MET A 77 9.02 10.88 -2.90
C MET A 77 9.22 12.40 -2.87
N ILE A 78 8.64 13.10 -1.88
CA ILE A 78 8.85 14.55 -1.72
C ILE A 78 10.29 14.85 -1.36
N ILE A 79 10.91 14.06 -0.48
CA ILE A 79 12.31 14.25 -0.05
C ILE A 79 13.27 14.00 -1.22
N GLU A 80 13.09 12.90 -1.95
CA GLU A 80 13.90 12.55 -3.12
C GLU A 80 13.81 13.64 -4.18
N ASN A 81 12.59 14.05 -4.55
CA ASN A 81 12.40 15.11 -5.55
C ASN A 81 12.90 16.48 -5.05
N SER A 82 12.82 16.76 -3.74
CA SER A 82 13.37 17.99 -3.15
C SER A 82 14.89 18.04 -3.22
N LEU A 83 15.55 16.88 -3.05
CA LEU A 83 17.00 16.76 -3.15
C LEU A 83 17.49 16.92 -4.59
N GLU A 84 16.73 16.39 -5.56
CA GLU A 84 17.11 16.41 -6.98
C GLU A 84 16.78 17.74 -7.69
N HIS A 85 15.57 18.28 -7.49
CA HIS A 85 15.03 19.40 -8.27
C HIS A 85 14.77 20.67 -7.44
N GLY A 86 15.01 20.62 -6.13
CA GLY A 86 14.79 21.71 -5.19
C GLY A 86 13.40 21.68 -4.53
N PHE A 87 13.31 22.18 -3.29
CA PHE A 87 12.10 22.05 -2.44
C PHE A 87 10.82 22.64 -3.06
N LEU A 88 10.90 23.86 -3.61
CA LEU A 88 9.71 24.52 -4.19
C LEU A 88 9.17 23.77 -5.41
N ASN A 89 10.07 23.24 -6.25
CA ASN A 89 9.68 22.45 -7.42
C ASN A 89 9.04 21.12 -6.99
N ALA A 90 9.60 20.46 -5.96
CA ALA A 90 9.04 19.22 -5.43
C ALA A 90 7.61 19.38 -4.88
N VAL A 91 7.33 20.47 -4.16
CA VAL A 91 5.97 20.77 -3.68
C VAL A 91 5.01 21.03 -4.85
N TRP A 92 5.47 21.76 -5.86
CA TRP A 92 4.66 22.05 -7.06
C TRP A 92 4.36 20.78 -7.87
N ASP A 93 5.34 19.91 -8.05
CA ASP A 93 5.16 18.63 -8.75
C ASP A 93 4.27 17.67 -7.97
N PHE A 94 4.38 17.64 -6.64
CA PHE A 94 3.45 16.88 -5.80
C PHE A 94 2.00 17.36 -6.01
N LEU A 95 1.76 18.67 -6.01
CA LEU A 95 0.43 19.24 -6.27
C LEU A 95 -0.08 18.87 -7.66
N LYS A 96 0.75 18.96 -8.71
CA LYS A 96 0.38 18.51 -10.06
C LYS A 96 0.02 17.02 -10.08
N MET A 97 0.81 16.18 -9.41
CA MET A 97 0.54 14.75 -9.32
C MET A 97 -0.83 14.46 -8.70
N GLN A 98 -1.21 15.21 -7.65
CA GLN A 98 -2.53 15.04 -7.05
C GLN A 98 -3.65 15.56 -7.95
N LEU A 99 -3.46 16.67 -8.65
CA LEU A 99 -4.43 17.17 -9.65
C LEU A 99 -4.60 16.21 -10.84
N GLN A 100 -3.56 15.45 -11.19
CA GLN A 100 -3.60 14.39 -12.20
C GLN A 100 -4.23 13.08 -11.70
N PHE A 101 -4.77 13.06 -10.48
CA PHE A 101 -5.34 11.87 -9.84
C PHE A 101 -4.35 10.71 -9.70
N ALA A 102 -3.05 11.00 -9.53
CA ALA A 102 -2.03 9.96 -9.38
C ALA A 102 -2.29 9.05 -8.18
N SER A 103 -2.86 9.57 -7.09
CA SER A 103 -3.27 8.79 -5.91
C SER A 103 -4.37 7.77 -6.22
N VAL A 104 -5.37 8.16 -7.03
CA VAL A 104 -6.44 7.25 -7.46
C VAL A 104 -5.89 6.18 -8.40
N PHE A 105 -5.07 6.59 -9.37
CA PHE A 105 -4.40 5.66 -10.29
C PHE A 105 -3.50 4.67 -9.54
N TYR A 106 -2.72 5.15 -8.57
CA TYR A 106 -1.85 4.31 -7.74
C TYR A 106 -2.65 3.27 -6.96
N THR A 107 -3.75 3.69 -6.34
CA THR A 107 -4.64 2.78 -5.58
C THR A 107 -5.25 1.72 -6.49
N PHE A 108 -5.72 2.11 -7.68
CA PHE A 108 -6.23 1.18 -8.67
C PHE A 108 -5.14 0.19 -9.16
N SER A 109 -3.94 0.68 -9.44
CA SER A 109 -2.78 -0.13 -9.82
C SER A 109 -2.41 -1.13 -8.72
N MET A 110 -2.45 -0.71 -7.45
CA MET A 110 -2.21 -1.57 -6.30
C MET A 110 -3.27 -2.68 -6.19
N GLY A 111 -4.56 -2.33 -6.37
CA GLY A 111 -5.66 -3.29 -6.34
C GLY A 111 -5.58 -4.33 -7.46
N THR A 112 -5.26 -3.92 -8.69
CA THR A 112 -5.09 -4.86 -9.82
C THR A 112 -3.92 -5.82 -9.59
N LYS A 113 -2.77 -5.31 -9.10
CA LYS A 113 -1.63 -6.17 -8.72
C LYS A 113 -2.02 -7.19 -7.66
N THR A 114 -2.69 -6.76 -6.59
CA THR A 114 -3.17 -7.66 -5.53
C THR A 114 -4.16 -8.70 -6.05
N HIS A 115 -5.08 -8.32 -6.94
CA HIS A 115 -6.05 -9.25 -7.52
C HIS A 115 -5.37 -10.38 -8.31
N TYR A 116 -4.46 -10.05 -9.22
CA TYR A 116 -3.75 -11.05 -10.02
C TYR A 116 -2.76 -11.87 -9.19
N TYR A 117 -2.11 -11.25 -8.21
CA TYR A 117 -1.23 -11.96 -7.28
C TYR A 117 -2.02 -12.98 -6.43
N GLY A 118 -3.14 -12.58 -5.85
CA GLY A 118 -4.03 -13.46 -5.08
C GLY A 118 -4.60 -14.59 -5.93
N ARG A 119 -5.00 -14.30 -7.18
CA ARG A 119 -5.45 -15.34 -8.13
C ARG A 119 -4.35 -16.36 -8.41
N THR A 120 -3.10 -15.92 -8.54
CA THR A 120 -1.94 -16.80 -8.75
C THR A 120 -1.71 -17.70 -7.55
N ILE A 121 -1.88 -17.20 -6.33
CA ILE A 121 -1.78 -18.01 -5.10
C ILE A 121 -2.89 -19.06 -5.02
N LEU A 122 -4.14 -18.66 -5.28
CA LEU A 122 -5.30 -19.53 -5.06
C LEU A 122 -5.51 -20.58 -6.16
N HIS A 123 -5.31 -20.20 -7.42
CA HIS A 123 -5.65 -21.03 -8.58
C HIS A 123 -4.41 -21.55 -9.31
N GLY A 124 -3.21 -21.08 -8.95
CA GLY A 124 -2.03 -21.30 -9.77
C GLY A 124 -2.15 -20.64 -11.15
N GLY A 125 -1.13 -20.77 -11.99
CA GLY A 125 -1.16 -20.28 -13.38
C GLY A 125 -0.18 -19.15 -13.72
N ALA A 126 0.85 -18.93 -12.89
CA ALA A 126 1.98 -18.11 -13.28
C ALA A 126 2.65 -18.71 -14.52
N LYS A 127 2.37 -18.13 -15.69
CA LYS A 127 3.01 -18.49 -16.96
C LYS A 127 3.88 -17.35 -17.41
N TYR A 128 5.17 -17.62 -17.58
CA TYR A 128 6.10 -16.66 -18.16
C TYR A 128 5.59 -16.23 -19.55
N ARG A 129 5.31 -14.94 -19.71
CA ARG A 129 5.01 -14.32 -21.00
C ARG A 129 6.33 -13.78 -21.54
N ALA A 130 6.89 -14.44 -22.54
CA ALA A 130 8.11 -13.99 -23.19
C ALA A 130 7.87 -12.58 -23.77
N THR A 131 8.66 -11.60 -23.32
CA THR A 131 8.60 -10.21 -23.77
C THR A 131 9.39 -9.97 -25.07
N GLY A 132 9.73 -11.03 -25.80
CA GLY A 132 10.51 -10.96 -27.05
C GLY A 132 11.97 -10.52 -26.88
N ARG A 133 12.43 -10.25 -25.64
CA ARG A 133 13.83 -9.94 -25.33
C ARG A 133 14.58 -11.24 -25.05
N GLY A 134 15.64 -11.49 -25.82
CA GLY A 134 16.52 -12.64 -25.61
C GLY A 134 17.09 -12.64 -24.20
N PHE A 135 17.08 -13.80 -23.54
CA PHE A 135 17.74 -13.99 -22.26
C PHE A 135 19.26 -13.90 -22.48
N VAL A 136 19.88 -12.77 -22.13
CA VAL A 136 21.34 -12.70 -21.98
C VAL A 136 21.64 -13.27 -20.59
N VAL A 137 22.05 -14.53 -20.54
CA VAL A 137 22.50 -15.17 -19.30
C VAL A 137 23.91 -14.66 -19.02
N GLU A 138 24.02 -13.59 -18.24
CA GLU A 138 25.30 -13.10 -17.72
C GLU A 138 25.51 -13.66 -16.31
N HIS A 139 26.56 -14.46 -16.13
CA HIS A 139 26.96 -14.94 -14.81
C HIS A 139 27.76 -13.85 -14.09
N LYS A 140 27.11 -13.08 -13.21
CA LYS A 140 27.82 -12.18 -12.29
C LYS A 140 28.26 -12.94 -11.03
N LYS A 141 29.54 -12.82 -10.68
CA LYS A 141 30.06 -13.33 -9.41
C LYS A 141 29.56 -12.43 -8.29
N PHE A 142 29.21 -13.02 -7.15
CA PHE A 142 28.54 -12.39 -6.00
C PHE A 142 29.38 -11.32 -5.26
N ALA A 143 30.57 -10.97 -5.76
CA ALA A 143 31.56 -10.15 -5.05
C ALA A 143 32.09 -8.95 -5.86
N GLU A 144 31.32 -8.44 -6.82
CA GLU A 144 31.51 -7.09 -7.41
C GLU A 144 30.27 -6.22 -7.14
#